data_AF-A0A2H0NN81-F1
#
_entry.id   AF-A0A2H0NN81-F1
#
_cell.length_a   1.000
_cell.length_b   1.000
_cell.length_c   1.000
_cell.angle_alpha   90.00
_cell.angle_beta   90.00
_cell.angle_gamma   90.00
#
_symmetry.space_group_name_H-M   'P 1'
#
loop_
_entity.id
_entity.type
_entity.pdbx_description
1 polymer ?
#
loop_
_entity_poly.entity_id
_entity_poly.type
_entity_poly.pdbx_seq_one_letter_code
_entity_poly.pdbx_strand_id
1 'polypeptide(L)' 'DFPLESLKMIGYLHQKGVGHAIVRSAEGKIYRVRAGNYIGLNFGQITAVSETELAVKEMVQDSAGDWTERESTLQLAE' A
#
# COMPACT_ATOMS: atom_id res chain seq x y z
N ASP A 1 -4.11 1.58 -11.45
CA ASP A 1 -4.95 0.40 -11.19
C ASP A 1 -4.10 -0.87 -11.28
N PHE A 2 -3.58 -1.33 -10.15
CA PHE A 2 -2.63 -2.46 -10.06
C PHE A 2 -2.97 -3.32 -8.85
N PRO A 3 -2.87 -4.66 -8.91
CA PRO A 3 -2.96 -5.51 -7.72
C PRO A 3 -1.94 -5.05 -6.67
N LEU A 4 -2.29 -5.13 -5.38
CA LEU A 4 -1.42 -4.67 -4.29
C LEU A 4 -0.03 -5.35 -4.34
N GLU A 5 -0.02 -6.66 -4.60
CA GLU A 5 1.17 -7.51 -4.78
C GLU A 5 2.13 -7.06 -5.89
N SER A 6 1.63 -6.30 -6.86
CA SER A 6 2.45 -5.77 -7.96
C SER A 6 3.06 -4.39 -7.65
N LEU A 7 2.62 -3.76 -6.57
CA LEU A 7 3.22 -2.55 -6.04
C LEU A 7 4.46 -2.91 -5.20
N LYS A 8 5.45 -2.02 -5.19
CA LYS A 8 6.64 -2.17 -4.35
C LYS A 8 6.88 -0.89 -3.57
N MET A 9 7.01 -0.98 -2.26
CA MET A 9 7.59 0.11 -1.48
C MET A 9 9.09 0.16 -1.79
N ILE A 10 9.57 1.31 -2.24
CA ILE A 10 10.97 1.52 -2.64
C ILE A 10 11.66 2.62 -1.83
N GLY A 11 10.96 3.19 -0.85
CA GLY A 11 11.54 4.18 0.03
C GLY A 11 10.56 4.73 1.04
N TYR A 12 11.10 5.53 1.95
CA TYR A 12 10.36 6.25 2.96
C TYR A 12 10.89 7.69 3.06
N LEU A 13 10.00 8.63 3.32
CA LEU A 13 10.33 10.03 3.55
C LEU A 13 9.57 10.54 4.77
N HIS A 14 10.30 11.05 5.76
CA HIS A 14 9.71 11.83 6.83
C HIS A 14 9.82 13.32 6.50
N GLN A 15 8.69 13.99 6.28
CA GLN A 15 8.66 15.42 5.92
C GLN A 15 7.57 16.14 6.69
N LYS A 16 7.93 17.27 7.31
CA LYS A 16 6.98 18.13 8.08
C LYS A 16 6.19 17.34 9.14
N GLY A 17 6.85 16.40 9.83
CA GLY A 17 6.23 15.56 10.86
C GLY A 17 5.35 14.42 10.33
N VAL A 18 5.34 14.18 9.01
CA VAL A 18 4.50 13.14 8.38
C VAL A 18 5.38 12.15 7.62
N GLY A 19 5.23 10.86 7.96
CA GLY A 19 5.83 9.75 7.22
C GLY A 19 5.09 9.47 5.91
N HIS A 20 5.86 9.27 4.85
CA HIS A 20 5.36 8.91 3.53
C HIS A 20 6.13 7.71 2.99
N ALA A 21 5.42 6.75 2.39
CA ALA A 21 6.04 5.69 1.60
C ALA A 21 6.17 6.15 0.14
N ILE A 22 7.24 5.71 -0.50
CA ILE A 22 7.46 5.83 -1.93
C ILE A 22 7.14 4.47 -2.54
N VAL A 23 6.09 4.41 -3.36
CA VAL A 23 5.58 3.18 -3.96
C VAL A 23 5.78 3.23 -5.47
N ARG A 24 6.36 2.17 -6.04
CA ARG A 24 6.48 1.96 -7.47
C ARG A 24 5.44 0.96 -7.95
N SER A 25 4.70 1.29 -9.00
CA SER A 25 3.80 0.34 -9.68
C SER A 25 4.56 -0.62 -10.59
N ALA A 26 3.89 -1.68 -11.06
CA ALA A 26 4.43 -2.58 -12.07
C ALA A 26 4.92 -1.88 -13.36
N GLU A 27 4.25 -0.80 -13.78
CA GLU A 27 4.66 0.06 -14.91
C GLU A 27 5.84 1.01 -14.61
N GLY A 28 6.40 1.00 -13.39
CA GLY A 28 7.49 1.88 -13.00
C GLY A 28 7.09 3.29 -12.55
N LYS A 29 5.79 3.65 -12.56
CA LYS A 29 5.31 4.92 -12.00
C LYS A 29 5.55 5.00 -10.49
N ILE A 30 5.96 6.16 -10.01
CA ILE A 30 6.26 6.42 -8.60
C ILE A 30 5.15 7.26 -7.97
N TYR A 31 4.70 6.82 -6.80
CA TYR A 31 3.69 7.48 -5.99
C TYR A 31 4.24 7.74 -4.59
N ARG A 32 3.92 8.91 -4.04
CA ARG A 32 4.17 9.22 -2.63
C ARG A 32 2.85 9.13 -1.88
N VAL A 33 2.79 8.25 -0.90
CA VAL A 33 1.56 7.94 -0.15
C VAL A 33 1.79 8.02 1.36
N ARG A 34 0.73 8.26 2.11
CA ARG A 34 0.72 8.33 3.58
C ARG A 34 -0.50 7.60 4.16
N ALA A 35 -0.55 7.46 5.48
CA ALA A 35 -1.74 6.95 6.17
C ALA A 35 -3.02 7.69 5.73
N GLY A 36 -4.08 6.92 5.47
CA GLY A 36 -5.35 7.39 4.93
C GLY A 36 -5.41 7.54 3.40
N ASN A 37 -4.31 7.35 2.67
CA ASN A 37 -4.37 7.22 1.21
C ASN A 37 -4.84 5.83 0.79
N TYR A 38 -5.24 5.70 -0.47
CA TYR A 38 -5.70 4.44 -1.07
C TYR A 38 -4.74 3.98 -2.17
N ILE A 39 -4.49 2.69 -2.23
CA ILE A 39 -3.67 2.04 -3.26
C ILE A 39 -4.27 0.71 -3.68
N GLY A 40 -3.81 0.15 -4.79
CA GLY A 40 -4.26 -1.14 -5.26
C GLY A 40 -5.61 -1.10 -6.00
N LEU A 41 -6.01 -2.22 -6.60
CA LEU A 41 -7.31 -2.39 -7.28
C LEU A 41 -8.49 -2.49 -6.31
N ASN A 42 -8.24 -3.00 -5.10
CA ASN A 42 -9.27 -3.27 -4.10
C ASN A 42 -9.50 -2.09 -3.16
N PHE A 43 -9.14 -0.88 -3.59
CA PHE A 43 -9.19 0.34 -2.78
C PHE A 43 -8.56 0.14 -1.40
N GLY A 44 -7.34 -0.41 -1.37
CA GLY A 44 -6.60 -0.68 -0.15
C GLY A 44 -6.27 0.60 0.59
N GLN A 45 -6.86 0.79 1.77
CA GLN A 45 -6.59 1.94 2.62
C GLN A 45 -5.28 1.72 3.38
N ILE A 46 -4.38 2.68 3.28
CA ILE A 46 -3.14 2.68 4.05
C ILE A 46 -3.46 3.00 5.50
N THR A 47 -3.20 2.05 6.39
CA THR A 47 -3.46 2.17 7.83
C THR A 47 -2.25 2.72 8.58
N ALA A 48 -1.03 2.37 8.16
CA ALA A 48 0.20 2.86 8.74
C ALA A 48 1.35 2.91 7.73
N VAL A 49 2.33 3.77 8.00
CA VAL A 49 3.57 3.91 7.21
C VAL A 49 4.75 3.99 8.17
N SER A 50 5.77 3.17 7.93
CA SER A 50 7.04 3.20 8.65
C SER A 50 8.22 3.29 7.67
N GLU A 51 9.44 3.33 8.20
CA GLU A 51 10.67 3.31 7.41
C GLU A 51 10.87 2.00 6.64
N THR A 52 10.32 0.90 7.14
CA THR A 52 10.55 -0.45 6.61
C THR A 52 9.32 -1.03 5.92
N GLU A 53 8.12 -0.51 6.17
CA GLU A 53 6.91 -1.10 5.64
C GLU A 53 5.73 -0.12 5.49
N LEU A 54 4.79 -0.54 4.65
CA LEU A 54 3.52 0.11 4.40
C LEU A 54 2.39 -0.87 4.68
N ALA A 55 1.58 -0.59 5.70
CA ALA A 55 0.44 -1.41 6.10
C ALA A 55 -0.83 -0.94 5.39
N VAL A 56 -1.58 -1.89 4.85
CA VAL A 56 -2.72 -1.66 3.97
C VAL A 56 -3.85 -2.61 4.34
N LYS A 57 -5.08 -2.09 4.33
CA LYS A 57 -6.30 -2.84 4.55
C LYS A 57 -7.18 -2.75 3.32
N GLU A 58 -7.52 -3.89 2.74
CA GLU A 58 -8.34 -4.00 1.52
C GLU A 58 -9.64 -4.75 1.79
N MET A 59 -10.68 -4.48 1.00
CA MET A 59 -11.87 -5.30 0.97
C MET A 59 -11.78 -6.23 -0.24
N VAL A 60 -11.74 -7.55 0.00
CA VAL A 60 -11.62 -8.56 -1.05
C VAL A 60 -12.80 -9.53 -0.99
N GLN A 61 -13.18 -10.06 -2.13
CA GLN A 61 -14.21 -11.10 -2.17
C GLN A 61 -13.53 -12.47 -1.96
N ASP A 62 -14.06 -13.28 -1.06
CA ASP A 62 -13.59 -14.64 -0.85
C ASP A 62 -14.12 -15.61 -1.94
N SER A 63 -13.75 -16.89 -1.84
CA SER A 63 -14.19 -17.91 -2.79
C SER A 63 -15.67 -18.23 -2.74
N ALA A 64 -16.37 -17.88 -1.66
CA ALA A 64 -17.81 -18.05 -1.50
C ALA A 64 -18.61 -16.85 -2.03
N GLY A 65 -17.93 -15.73 -2.30
CA GLY A 65 -18.53 -14.50 -2.78
C GLY A 65 -18.76 -13.45 -1.69
N ASP A 66 -18.34 -13.71 -0.45
CA ASP A 66 -18.49 -12.79 0.67
C ASP A 66 -17.36 -11.76 0.67
N TRP A 67 -17.67 -10.54 1.09
CA TRP A 67 -16.68 -9.47 1.25
C TRP A 67 -16.00 -9.57 2.60
N THR A 68 -14.67 -9.63 2.58
CA THR A 68 -13.83 -9.78 3.77
C THR A 68 -12.69 -8.77 3.76
N GLU A 69 -12.28 -8.36 4.95
CA GLU A 69 -11.15 -7.46 5.14
C GLU A 69 -9.84 -8.25 5.10
N ARG A 70 -8.90 -7.81 4.26
CA ARG A 70 -7.55 -8.35 4.18
C ARG A 70 -6.54 -7.30 4.59
N GLU A 71 -5.77 -7.61 5.62
CA GLU A 71 -4.59 -6.83 5.97
C GLU A 71 -3.38 -7.32 5.17
N SER A 72 -2.57 -6.40 4.69
CA SER A 72 -1.41 -6.67 3.85
C SER A 72 -0.32 -5.66 4.11
N THR A 73 0.92 -6.11 4.00
CA THR A 73 2.09 -5.27 4.27
C THR A 73 3.01 -5.31 3.07
N LEU A 74 3.34 -4.13 2.55
CA LEU A 74 4.39 -3.95 1.55
C LEU A 74 5.68 -3.62 2.30
N GLN A 75 6.60 -4.58 2.37
CA GLN A 75 7.94 -4.37 2.89
C GLN A 75 8.75 -3.49 1.92
N LEU A 76 9.67 -2.70 2.47
CA LEU A 76 10.65 -1.96 1.69
C LEU A 76 11.47 -2.97 0.86
N ALA A 77 11.47 -2.78 -0.46
CA ALA A 77 12.28 -3.58 -1.35
C ALA A 77 13.77 -3.30 -1.10
N GLU A 78 14.56 -4.38 -1.00
CA GLU A 78 16.03 -4.32 -1.03
C GLU A 78 16.57 -3.78 -2.37
#